data_AF-A0A7Y5MEQ7-F1
#
_entry.id   AF-A0A7Y5MEQ7-F1
#
_cell.length_a   1.000
_cell.length_b   1.000
_cell.length_c   1.000
_cell.angle_alpha   90.00
_cell.angle_beta   90.00
_cell.angle_gamma   90.00
#
_symmetry.space_group_name_H-M   'P 1'
#
loop_
_entity.id
_entity.type
_entity.pdbx_description
1 polymer ?
#
loop_
_entity_poly.entity_id
_entity_poly.type
_entity_poly.pdbx_seq_one_letter_code
_entity_poly.pdbx_strand_id
1 'polypeptide(L)'
;MSTIAPPSVRPSDPASLEAIAYASVRDIPTKEPNDQYRLGYHIWNYLKERKGTLLDAVRQSGARILVPEKEAAAIIERALQGK
;
A
#
# COMPACT_ATOMS: atom_id res chain seq x y z
N MET A 1 -10.28 34.63 -18.06
CA MET A 1 -10.38 33.33 -17.36
C MET A 1 -10.08 33.59 -15.90
N SER A 2 -11.02 33.29 -14.99
CA SER A 2 -10.78 33.38 -13.54
C SER A 2 -10.49 31.97 -13.03
N THR A 3 -9.30 31.73 -12.50
CA THR A 3 -8.92 30.44 -11.92
C THR A 3 -9.41 30.40 -10.46
N ILE A 4 -10.29 29.44 -10.16
CA ILE A 4 -10.71 29.16 -8.78
C ILE A 4 -9.55 28.44 -8.08
N ALA A 5 -9.23 28.85 -6.86
CA ALA A 5 -8.21 28.19 -6.06
C ALA A 5 -8.56 26.71 -5.82
N PRO A 6 -7.57 25.80 -5.86
CA PRO A 6 -7.82 24.39 -5.62
C PRO A 6 -8.42 24.19 -4.22
N PRO A 7 -9.34 23.23 -4.05
CA PRO A 7 -9.93 22.92 -2.76
C PRO A 7 -8.84 22.48 -1.77
N SER A 8 -9.00 22.85 -0.50
CA SER A 8 -8.10 22.41 0.57
C SER A 8 -8.16 20.88 0.70
N VAL A 9 -7.01 20.23 0.50
CA VAL A 9 -6.87 18.78 0.63
C VAL A 9 -6.85 18.45 2.12
N ARG A 10 -7.84 17.67 2.59
CA ARG A 10 -7.82 17.11 3.94
C ARG A 10 -6.82 15.94 3.97
N PRO A 11 -5.85 15.90 4.90
CA PRO A 11 -5.01 14.73 5.07
C PRO A 11 -5.88 13.53 5.46
N SER A 12 -5.50 12.34 4.97
CA SER A 12 -6.16 11.11 5.36
C SER A 12 -5.98 10.86 6.86
N ASP A 13 -7.01 10.31 7.50
CA ASP A 13 -6.93 9.89 8.90
C ASP A 13 -5.77 8.87 9.03
N PRO A 14 -4.77 9.11 9.90
CA PRO A 14 -3.65 8.19 10.10
C PRO A 14 -4.09 6.81 10.62
N ALA A 15 -5.29 6.70 11.21
CA ALA A 15 -5.89 5.44 11.62
C ALA A 15 -6.68 4.74 10.49
N SER A 16 -6.83 5.37 9.32
CA SER A 16 -7.50 4.74 8.19
C SER A 16 -6.74 3.51 7.69
N LEU A 17 -7.49 2.50 7.21
CA LEU A 17 -6.91 1.31 6.59
C LEU A 17 -6.01 1.67 5.40
N GLU A 18 -6.31 2.77 4.71
CA GLU A 18 -5.51 3.30 3.62
C GLU A 18 -4.13 3.76 4.13
N ALA A 19 -4.09 4.64 5.14
CA ALA A 19 -2.84 5.10 5.72
C ALA A 19 -1.98 3.94 6.26
N ILE A 20 -2.62 2.95 6.88
CA ILE A 20 -1.95 1.74 7.38
C ILE A 20 -1.36 0.93 6.21
N ALA A 21 -2.11 0.69 5.15
CA ALA A 21 -1.66 -0.07 3.98
C ALA A 21 -0.44 0.60 3.31
N TYR A 22 -0.53 1.89 2.98
CA TYR A 22 0.57 2.61 2.33
C TYR A 22 1.80 2.75 3.25
N ALA A 23 1.61 2.82 4.57
CA ALA A 23 2.72 2.79 5.50
C ALA A 23 3.41 1.41 5.53
N SER A 24 2.65 0.32 5.49
CA SER A 24 3.18 -1.06 5.56
C SER A 24 4.10 -1.45 4.40
N VAL A 25 3.99 -0.75 3.26
CA VAL A 25 4.76 -1.05 2.05
C VAL A 25 5.95 -0.10 1.84
N ARG A 26 6.14 0.88 2.73
CA ARG A 26 7.14 1.95 2.59
C ARG A 26 8.58 1.45 2.49
N ASP A 27 8.88 0.32 3.12
CA ASP A 27 10.24 -0.24 3.17
C ASP A 27 10.45 -1.38 2.15
N ILE A 28 9.47 -1.65 1.29
CA ILE A 28 9.60 -2.68 0.25
C ILE A 28 10.41 -2.11 -0.92
N PRO A 29 11.55 -2.73 -1.29
CA PRO A 29 12.35 -2.26 -2.41
C PRO A 29 11.62 -2.57 -3.73
N THR A 30 11.27 -1.52 -4.47
CA THR A 30 10.64 -1.62 -5.79
C THR A 30 11.47 -0.93 -6.87
N LYS A 31 11.25 -1.30 -8.13
CA LYS A 31 11.96 -0.69 -9.27
C LYS A 31 11.63 0.79 -9.45
N GLU A 32 10.36 1.16 -9.27
CA GLU A 32 9.90 2.56 -9.35
C GLU A 32 9.00 2.92 -8.14
N PRO A 33 8.89 4.20 -7.78
CA PRO A 33 7.98 4.64 -6.71
C PRO A 33 6.53 4.25 -6.96
N ASN A 34 6.09 4.25 -8.23
CA ASN A 34 4.72 3.87 -8.59
C ASN A 34 4.40 2.40 -8.32
N ASP A 35 5.40 1.52 -8.33
CA ASP A 35 5.20 0.12 -7.95
C ASP A 35 4.84 0.00 -6.46
N GLN A 36 5.39 0.88 -5.63
CA GLN A 36 5.05 0.93 -4.20
C GLN A 36 3.62 1.42 -3.97
N TYR A 37 3.15 2.40 -4.76
CA TYR A 37 1.75 2.84 -4.69
C TYR A 37 0.78 1.74 -5.16
N ARG A 38 1.12 1.03 -6.24
CA ARG A 38 0.35 -0.13 -6.70
C ARG A 38 0.29 -1.21 -5.63
N LEU A 39 1.41 -1.51 -4.98
CA LEU A 39 1.45 -2.45 -3.86
C LEU A 39 0.54 -1.98 -2.72
N GLY A 40 0.67 -0.72 -2.29
CA GLY A 40 -0.15 -0.12 -1.23
C GLY A 40 -1.65 -0.20 -1.51
N TYR A 41 -2.08 0.07 -2.75
CA TYR A 41 -3.48 -0.05 -3.17
C TYR A 41 -4.01 -1.49 -3.03
N HIS A 42 -3.24 -2.49 -3.44
CA HIS A 42 -3.65 -3.90 -3.30
C HIS A 42 -3.67 -4.36 -1.84
N ILE A 43 -2.73 -3.90 -1.01
CA ILE A 43 -2.76 -4.15 0.45
C ILE A 43 -3.99 -3.49 1.08
N TRP A 44 -4.32 -2.25 0.68
CA TRP A 44 -5.52 -1.57 1.15
C TRP A 44 -6.80 -2.34 0.79
N ASN A 45 -6.92 -2.80 -0.46
CA ASN A 45 -8.06 -3.63 -0.88
C ASN A 45 -8.14 -4.94 -0.08
N TYR A 46 -7.01 -5.60 0.18
CA TYR A 46 -6.95 -6.78 1.05
C TYR A 46 -7.45 -6.49 2.47
N LEU A 47 -7.02 -5.38 3.08
CA LEU A 47 -7.47 -4.98 4.42
C LEU A 47 -8.96 -4.64 4.46
N LYS A 48 -9.47 -4.00 3.39
CA LYS A 48 -10.87 -3.59 3.27
C LYS A 48 -11.81 -4.78 3.03
N GLU A 49 -11.45 -5.68 2.12
CA GLU A 49 -12.31 -6.80 1.73
C GLU A 49 -12.13 -8.05 2.60
N ARG A 50 -10.98 -8.20 3.27
CA ARG A 50 -10.61 -9.36 4.08
C ARG A 50 -10.73 -10.69 3.30
N LYS A 51 -10.42 -10.67 2.01
CA LYS A 51 -10.48 -11.83 1.11
C LYS A 51 -9.08 -12.24 0.63
N GLY A 52 -8.90 -13.54 0.44
CA GLY A 52 -7.64 -14.11 -0.02
C GLY A 52 -6.54 -14.03 1.02
N THR A 53 -5.29 -14.19 0.58
CA THR A 53 -4.11 -14.08 1.43
C THR A 53 -3.34 -12.79 1.15
N LEU A 54 -2.51 -12.37 2.11
CA LEU A 54 -1.60 -11.23 1.92
C LEU A 54 -0.66 -11.46 0.72
N LEU A 55 -0.19 -12.69 0.54
CA LEU A 55 0.64 -13.07 -0.61
C LEU A 55 -0.10 -12.91 -1.94
N ASP A 56 -1.41 -13.19 -1.99
CA ASP A 56 -2.21 -12.97 -3.19
C ASP A 56 -2.31 -11.47 -3.51
N ALA A 57 -2.46 -10.62 -2.50
CA ALA A 57 -2.46 -9.17 -2.69
C ALA A 57 -1.12 -8.66 -3.24
N VAL A 58 0.01 -9.17 -2.74
CA VAL A 58 1.35 -8.87 -3.25
C VAL A 58 1.48 -9.28 -4.72
N ARG A 59 1.05 -10.50 -5.07
CA ARG A 59 1.10 -11.02 -6.45
C ARG A 59 0.22 -10.23 -7.41
N GLN A 60 -1.02 -9.96 -7.01
CA GLN A 60 -1.99 -9.24 -7.82
C GLN A 60 -1.60 -7.78 -8.05
N SER A 61 -0.75 -7.21 -7.21
CA SER A 61 -0.25 -5.84 -7.40
C SER A 61 0.50 -5.65 -8.72
N GLY A 62 1.13 -6.71 -9.22
CA GLY A 62 2.04 -6.65 -10.37
C GLY A 62 3.16 -5.62 -10.20
N ALA A 63 3.51 -5.29 -8.95
CA ALA A 63 4.60 -4.40 -8.60
C ALA A 63 5.93 -5.08 -8.94
N ARG A 64 6.88 -4.32 -9.50
CA ARG A 64 8.25 -4.81 -9.75
C ARG A 64 9.05 -4.77 -8.45
N ILE A 65 8.79 -5.74 -7.58
CA ILE A 65 9.44 -5.91 -6.28
C ILE A 65 10.84 -6.51 -6.50
N LEU A 66 11.84 -5.97 -5.79
CA LEU A 66 13.25 -6.38 -5.90
C LEU A 66 13.67 -7.46 -4.89
N VAL A 67 12.69 -8.00 -4.16
CA VAL A 67 12.81 -9.11 -3.21
C VAL A 67 11.77 -10.18 -3.57
N PRO A 68 11.94 -11.44 -3.14
CA PRO A 68 10.93 -12.48 -3.30
C PRO A 68 9.56 -12.07 -2.75
N GLU A 69 8.48 -12.40 -3.45
CA GLU A 69 7.11 -12.03 -3.05
C GLU A 69 6.74 -12.50 -1.63
N LYS A 70 7.23 -13.69 -1.24
CA LYS A 70 7.02 -14.24 0.10
C LYS A 70 7.73 -13.41 1.17
N GLU A 71 8.92 -12.89 0.86
CA GLU A 71 9.66 -12.03 1.77
C GLU A 71 8.96 -10.67 1.91
N ALA A 72 8.51 -10.08 0.80
CA ALA A 72 7.70 -8.86 0.81
C ALA A 72 6.42 -9.05 1.65
N ALA A 73 5.70 -10.16 1.47
CA ALA A 73 4.51 -10.47 2.27
C ALA A 73 4.85 -10.56 3.77
N ALA A 74 5.97 -11.21 4.14
CA ALA A 74 6.40 -11.30 5.54
C ALA A 74 6.85 -9.96 6.14
N ILE A 75 7.44 -9.05 5.35
CA ILE A 75 7.75 -7.68 5.78
C ILE A 75 6.45 -6.91 6.04
N ILE A 76 5.50 -6.97 5.11
CA ILE A 76 4.21 -6.29 5.22
C ILE A 76 3.42 -6.83 6.41
N GLU A 77 3.38 -8.15 6.61
CA GLU A 77 2.69 -8.78 7.75
C GLU A 77 3.24 -8.27 9.09
N ARG A 78 4.56 -8.23 9.25
CA ARG A 78 5.21 -7.68 10.45
C ARG A 78 4.86 -6.20 10.66
N ALA A 79 4.85 -5.41 9.59
CA ALA A 79 4.47 -4.00 9.67
C ALA A 79 3.00 -3.79 10.07
N LEU A 80 2.11 -4.72 9.67
CA LEU A 80 0.69 -4.70 10.03
C LEU A 80 0.42 -5.19 11.46
N GLN A 81 1.25 -6.08 12.02
CA GLN A 81 1.13 -6.56 13.40
C GLN A 81 1.71 -5.59 14.44
N GLY A 82 2.66 -4.74 14.05
CA GLY A 82 3.28 -3.73 14.92
C GLY A 82 2.48 -2.43 15.08
N LYS A 83 1.22 -2.41 14.63
CA LYS A 83 0.29 -1.27 14.61
C LYS A 83 -0.97 -1.65 15.37
#